data_AF-A0A484FLB3-F1
#
_entry.id   AF-A0A484FLB3-F1
#
_cell.length_a   1.000
_cell.length_b   1.000
_cell.length_c   1.000
_cell.angle_alpha   90.00
_cell.angle_beta   90.00
_cell.angle_gamma   90.00
#
_symmetry.space_group_name_H-M   'P 1'
#
loop_
_entity.id
_entity.type
_entity.pdbx_description
1 polymer ?
#
loop_
_entity_poly.entity_id
_entity_poly.type
_entity_poly.pdbx_seq_one_letter_code
_entity_poly.pdbx_strand_id
1 'polypeptide(L)'
;MYISLKSKTSTPQTSLDRLEGAGSCLTDEITAEVAKTSVKERSPLEKRREACGPGSVSTGEADEANKCLIDSFGGDKVYLNKNSWSYCVRGSVVSFICPYSDGYKGKADVAGSWAYVKETCGPSKMGYAQVSNGVGDWTAGYASKDDHFCDKDFKVGS
;
A
#
# COMPACT_ATOMS: atom_id res chain seq x y z
N MET A 1 3.71 61.41 -0.73
CA MET A 1 4.16 60.77 0.54
C MET A 1 5.08 59.59 0.19
N TYR A 2 5.86 59.03 1.12
CA TYR A 2 7.22 58.47 0.91
C TYR A 2 7.46 57.13 1.67
N ILE A 3 8.36 56.19 1.32
CA ILE A 3 9.26 55.95 0.15
C ILE A 3 9.50 54.41 -0.03
N SER A 4 10.04 53.97 -1.19
CA SER A 4 11.02 52.86 -1.37
C SER A 4 10.63 51.38 -1.15
N LEU A 5 11.27 50.33 -1.74
CA LEU A 5 12.22 50.08 -2.88
C LEU A 5 12.17 48.53 -3.16
N LYS A 6 12.11 47.98 -4.40
CA LYS A 6 13.20 47.44 -5.28
C LYS A 6 14.22 46.48 -4.58
N SER A 7 14.72 45.35 -5.13
CA SER A 7 14.73 44.75 -6.50
C SER A 7 15.21 43.26 -6.58
N LYS A 8 14.83 42.55 -7.66
CA LYS A 8 15.54 41.49 -8.46
C LYS A 8 16.27 40.25 -7.87
N THR A 9 15.74 39.07 -8.24
CA THR A 9 16.36 37.89 -8.92
C THR A 9 17.89 37.71 -9.08
N SER A 10 18.40 36.49 -8.80
CA SER A 10 19.01 35.57 -9.80
C SER A 10 19.39 34.18 -9.23
N THR A 11 19.47 33.17 -10.11
CA THR A 11 20.27 31.93 -9.96
C THR A 11 21.28 31.93 -11.12
N PRO A 12 22.52 31.41 -10.96
CA PRO A 12 22.85 30.15 -11.63
C PRO A 12 23.90 29.28 -10.89
N GLN A 13 24.28 28.19 -11.57
CA GLN A 13 25.19 27.08 -11.18
C GLN A 13 26.57 27.49 -10.63
N THR A 14 27.19 26.59 -9.86
CA THR A 14 28.63 26.60 -9.50
C THR A 14 29.32 25.33 -10.04
N SER A 15 30.62 25.45 -10.31
CA SER A 15 31.44 24.62 -11.21
C SER A 15 32.04 23.34 -10.60
N LEU A 16 32.50 22.45 -11.49
CA LEU A 16 33.61 21.54 -11.19
C LEU A 16 34.89 22.34 -10.98
N ASP A 17 35.59 22.11 -9.88
CA ASP A 17 37.03 22.38 -9.73
C ASP A 17 37.70 21.25 -8.92
N ARG A 18 39.02 21.15 -9.03
CA ARG A 18 39.75 19.87 -8.93
C ARG A 18 40.97 19.96 -8.02
N LEU A 19 41.12 18.96 -7.13
CA LEU A 19 42.32 18.56 -6.38
C LEU A 19 43.00 19.60 -5.47
N GLU A 20 43.03 19.33 -4.16
CA GLU A 20 44.23 18.95 -3.36
C GLU A 20 43.94 19.12 -1.86
N GLY A 21 44.42 18.19 -1.01
CA GLY A 21 44.24 18.25 0.45
C GLY A 21 44.17 16.88 1.11
N ALA A 22 45.26 16.45 1.74
CA ALA A 22 45.35 15.15 2.40
C ALA A 22 44.58 15.10 3.74
N GLY A 23 43.99 13.94 4.06
CA GLY A 23 43.30 13.75 5.35
C GLY A 23 42.62 12.39 5.51
N SER A 24 43.37 11.40 6.00
CA SER A 24 42.95 10.16 6.65
C SER A 24 41.47 9.74 6.56
N CYS A 25 41.17 8.70 5.78
CA CYS A 25 39.89 7.98 5.85
C CYS A 25 39.80 7.18 7.17
N LEU A 26 39.37 7.83 8.25
CA LEU A 26 38.87 7.14 9.44
C LEU A 26 37.46 6.60 9.16
N THR A 27 37.26 5.33 9.48
CA THR A 27 35.99 4.62 9.34
C THR A 27 35.05 5.04 10.46
N ASP A 28 34.19 6.02 10.20
CA ASP A 28 32.99 6.20 11.02
C ASP A 28 31.91 5.20 10.59
N GLU A 29 31.59 4.33 11.52
CA GLU A 29 30.63 3.25 11.41
C GLU A 29 29.23 3.86 11.18
N ILE A 30 28.73 3.79 9.94
CA ILE A 30 27.32 4.13 9.68
C ILE A 30 26.47 3.03 10.31
N THR A 31 26.16 3.19 11.59
CA THR A 31 25.04 2.54 12.24
C THR A 31 23.77 3.05 11.57
N ALA A 32 23.41 2.40 10.47
CA ALA A 32 22.10 2.54 9.88
C ALA A 32 21.10 2.09 10.95
N GLU A 33 20.42 3.05 11.57
CA GLU A 33 19.23 2.77 12.36
C GLU A 33 18.20 2.17 11.42
N VAL A 34 18.22 0.83 11.34
CA VAL A 34 17.13 0.06 10.75
C VAL A 34 15.94 0.33 11.64
N ALA A 35 15.14 1.31 11.24
CA ALA A 35 13.89 1.64 11.87
C ALA A 35 13.04 0.37 11.88
N LYS A 36 13.05 -0.31 13.02
CA LYS A 36 12.16 -1.44 13.29
C LYS A 36 10.77 -0.86 13.37
N THR A 37 10.11 -0.75 12.22
CA THR A 37 8.67 -0.63 12.12
C THR A 37 8.09 -1.79 12.90
N SER A 38 7.65 -1.50 14.13
CA SER A 38 7.03 -2.48 15.02
C SER A 38 5.96 -3.21 14.22
N VAL A 39 6.14 -4.52 14.03
CA VAL A 39 5.20 -5.35 13.27
C VAL A 39 3.87 -5.28 14.01
N LYS A 40 2.98 -4.41 13.52
CA LYS A 40 1.75 -4.06 14.22
C LYS A 40 0.90 -5.30 14.39
N GLU A 41 0.42 -5.49 15.61
CA GLU A 41 -0.36 -6.66 15.98
C GLU A 41 -1.64 -6.73 15.13
N ARG A 42 -1.81 -7.85 14.42
CA ARG A 42 -3.00 -8.14 13.62
C ARG A 42 -4.09 -8.67 14.56
N SER A 43 -5.38 -8.43 14.26
CA SER A 43 -6.44 -8.99 15.11
C SER A 43 -6.33 -10.53 15.17
N PRO A 44 -6.77 -11.21 16.24
CA PRO A 44 -6.49 -12.63 16.45
C PRO A 44 -7.34 -13.59 15.59
N LEU A 45 -7.50 -13.31 14.29
CA LEU A 45 -8.21 -14.15 13.32
C LEU A 45 -7.43 -15.43 12.98
N GLU A 46 -8.10 -16.58 13.12
CA GLU A 46 -7.68 -17.84 12.51
C GLU A 46 -8.09 -17.94 11.03
N LYS A 47 -9.23 -17.35 10.63
CA LYS A 47 -9.76 -17.46 9.26
C LYS A 47 -9.12 -16.42 8.33
N ARG A 48 -8.41 -16.89 7.29
CA ARG A 48 -7.85 -16.06 6.19
C ARG A 48 -6.93 -14.93 6.64
N ARG A 49 -6.10 -15.21 7.64
CA ARG A 49 -5.02 -14.34 8.14
C ARG A 49 -4.11 -13.83 7.02
N GLU A 50 -3.60 -14.75 6.20
CA GLU A 50 -2.86 -14.45 4.96
C GLU A 50 -2.77 -15.69 4.07
N ALA A 51 -2.59 -15.48 2.76
CA ALA A 51 -2.17 -16.52 1.81
C ALA A 51 -1.58 -15.89 0.55
N CYS A 52 -0.56 -16.56 -0.02
CA CYS A 52 -0.07 -16.26 -1.36
C CYS A 52 -0.77 -17.18 -2.38
N GLY A 53 -1.37 -16.58 -3.41
CA GLY A 53 -2.09 -17.27 -4.47
C GLY A 53 -1.18 -17.73 -5.62
N PRO A 54 -1.74 -18.51 -6.58
CA PRO A 54 -1.05 -18.87 -7.81
C PRO A 54 -0.86 -17.67 -8.76
N GLY A 55 -0.18 -17.92 -9.89
CA GLY A 55 -0.08 -16.99 -11.01
C GLY A 55 1.15 -16.08 -11.00
N SER A 56 1.19 -15.21 -12.01
CA SER A 56 2.06 -14.04 -12.14
C SER A 56 1.23 -12.95 -12.81
N VAL A 57 1.07 -11.79 -12.19
CA VAL A 57 0.12 -10.75 -12.61
C VAL A 57 0.84 -9.47 -12.98
N SER A 58 0.20 -8.64 -13.79
CA SER A 58 0.71 -7.30 -14.10
C SER A 58 0.71 -6.47 -12.82
N THR A 59 1.89 -6.06 -12.38
CA THR A 59 2.07 -5.17 -11.22
C THR A 59 1.33 -3.85 -11.41
N GLY A 60 1.30 -3.33 -12.64
CA GLY A 60 0.53 -2.15 -13.03
C GLY A 60 -0.98 -2.36 -12.88
N GLU A 61 -1.54 -3.46 -13.39
CA GLU A 61 -2.97 -3.77 -13.21
C GLU A 61 -3.34 -3.91 -11.73
N ALA A 62 -2.47 -4.53 -10.93
CA ALA A 62 -2.68 -4.69 -9.50
C ALA A 62 -2.63 -3.35 -8.73
N ASP A 63 -1.64 -2.50 -9.01
CA ASP A 63 -1.53 -1.17 -8.40
C ASP A 63 -2.70 -0.25 -8.83
N GLU A 64 -3.15 -0.32 -10.08
CA GLU A 64 -4.35 0.40 -10.55
C GLU A 64 -5.65 -0.15 -9.93
N ALA A 65 -5.78 -1.46 -9.76
CA ALA A 65 -6.93 -2.08 -9.11
C ALA A 65 -7.01 -1.66 -7.64
N ASN A 66 -5.87 -1.65 -6.94
CA ASN A 66 -5.76 -1.12 -5.58
C ASN A 66 -6.21 0.33 -5.51
N LYS A 67 -5.61 1.18 -6.36
CA LYS A 67 -5.91 2.61 -6.39
C LYS A 67 -7.40 2.84 -6.64
N CYS A 68 -8.00 2.11 -7.57
CA CYS A 68 -9.43 2.17 -7.83
C CYS A 68 -10.28 1.77 -6.60
N LEU A 69 -9.97 0.65 -5.95
CA LEU A 69 -10.71 0.21 -4.75
C LEU A 69 -10.60 1.26 -3.63
N ILE A 70 -9.38 1.72 -3.35
CA ILE A 70 -9.10 2.74 -2.34
C ILE A 70 -9.81 4.06 -2.66
N ASP A 71 -9.73 4.55 -3.90
CA ASP A 71 -10.38 5.78 -4.33
C ASP A 71 -11.92 5.68 -4.34
N SER A 72 -12.50 4.48 -4.44
CA SER A 72 -13.95 4.27 -4.34
C SER A 72 -14.51 4.58 -2.94
N PHE A 73 -13.67 4.53 -1.89
CA PHE A 73 -14.08 4.86 -0.53
C PHE A 73 -13.93 6.36 -0.24
N GLY A 74 -15.02 6.98 0.22
CA GLY A 74 -15.02 8.36 0.73
C GLY A 74 -14.40 8.47 2.13
N GLY A 75 -13.68 9.57 2.37
CA GLY A 75 -13.01 9.85 3.65
C GLY A 75 -11.82 8.93 3.97
N ASP A 76 -11.32 9.04 5.21
CA ASP A 76 -10.12 8.32 5.68
C ASP A 76 -10.43 6.96 6.33
N LYS A 77 -11.71 6.66 6.57
CA LYS A 77 -12.18 5.42 7.18
C LYS A 77 -13.16 4.71 6.25
N VAL A 78 -12.88 3.44 5.99
CA VAL A 78 -13.76 2.53 5.26
C VAL A 78 -14.69 1.88 6.28
N TYR A 79 -16.01 2.04 6.09
CA TYR A 79 -17.04 1.40 6.91
C TYR A 79 -17.77 0.38 6.05
N LEU A 80 -17.85 -0.87 6.52
CA LEU A 80 -18.56 -1.96 5.84
C LEU A 80 -19.25 -2.83 6.89
N ASN A 81 -20.43 -3.31 6.54
CA ASN A 81 -21.13 -4.32 7.32
C ASN A 81 -20.55 -5.71 7.00
N LYS A 82 -20.76 -6.67 7.90
CA LYS A 82 -20.43 -8.09 7.69
C LYS A 82 -20.95 -8.59 6.34
N ASN A 83 -20.11 -9.34 5.63
CA ASN A 83 -20.34 -9.90 4.29
C ASN A 83 -20.62 -8.86 3.19
N SER A 84 -20.50 -7.55 3.46
CA SER A 84 -20.65 -6.46 2.48
C SER A 84 -19.28 -6.09 1.89
N TRP A 85 -18.73 -7.01 1.09
CA TRP A 85 -17.42 -6.83 0.45
C TRP A 85 -17.47 -5.81 -0.69
N SER A 86 -16.30 -5.23 -0.98
CA SER A 86 -16.10 -4.29 -2.08
C SER A 86 -14.85 -4.69 -2.88
N TYR A 87 -14.82 -4.31 -4.15
CA TYR A 87 -13.76 -4.68 -5.09
C TYR A 87 -13.61 -3.65 -6.21
N CYS A 88 -12.44 -3.64 -6.87
CA CYS A 88 -12.31 -3.04 -8.19
C CYS A 88 -11.45 -3.91 -9.12
N VAL A 89 -11.83 -3.93 -10.39
CA VAL A 89 -11.20 -4.74 -11.45
C VAL A 89 -10.38 -3.85 -12.37
N ARG A 90 -9.17 -4.29 -12.74
CA ARG A 90 -8.35 -3.73 -13.83
C ARG A 90 -7.73 -4.87 -14.63
N GLY A 91 -8.04 -4.91 -15.93
CA GLY A 91 -7.60 -5.99 -16.82
C GLY A 91 -8.02 -7.37 -16.30
N SER A 92 -7.03 -8.15 -15.86
CA SER A 92 -7.20 -9.49 -15.27
C SER A 92 -7.32 -9.50 -13.75
N VAL A 93 -6.92 -8.41 -13.08
CA VAL A 93 -6.71 -8.34 -11.63
C VAL A 93 -7.92 -7.72 -10.92
N VAL A 94 -8.28 -8.29 -9.77
CA VAL A 94 -9.23 -7.71 -8.83
C VAL A 94 -8.53 -7.37 -7.53
N SER A 95 -8.61 -6.13 -7.09
CA SER A 95 -8.34 -5.74 -5.70
C SER A 95 -9.64 -5.82 -4.93
N PHE A 96 -9.62 -6.42 -3.73
CA PHE A 96 -10.83 -6.66 -2.93
C PHE A 96 -10.63 -6.40 -1.43
N ILE A 97 -11.75 -6.19 -0.73
CA ILE A 97 -11.84 -6.17 0.73
C ILE A 97 -13.06 -6.95 1.23
N CYS A 98 -12.84 -7.87 2.17
CA CYS A 98 -13.81 -8.80 2.73
C CYS A 98 -14.01 -8.55 4.23
N PRO A 99 -15.16 -8.00 4.66
CA PRO A 99 -15.50 -7.86 6.08
C PRO A 99 -16.23 -9.11 6.61
N TYR A 100 -15.62 -9.86 7.54
CA TYR A 100 -16.29 -11.00 8.19
C TYR A 100 -17.03 -10.61 9.49
N SER A 101 -16.87 -9.36 9.92
CA SER A 101 -17.66 -8.69 10.96
C SER A 101 -17.98 -7.25 10.53
N ASP A 102 -18.96 -6.63 11.18
CA ASP A 102 -19.14 -5.19 11.11
C ASP A 102 -17.91 -4.46 11.69
N GLY A 103 -17.66 -3.22 11.26
CA GLY A 103 -16.56 -2.42 11.78
C GLY A 103 -16.12 -1.29 10.86
N TYR A 104 -14.85 -0.90 11.00
CA TYR A 104 -14.19 0.07 10.13
C TYR A 104 -12.69 -0.16 10.08
N LYS A 105 -12.06 0.18 8.96
CA LYS A 105 -10.59 0.20 8.81
C LYS A 105 -10.13 1.57 8.31
N GLY A 106 -8.91 1.98 8.64
CA GLY A 106 -8.31 3.15 8.00
C GLY A 106 -8.07 2.85 6.52
N LYS A 107 -8.33 3.83 5.65
CA LYS A 107 -8.07 3.73 4.20
C LYS A 107 -6.60 3.42 3.91
N ALA A 108 -5.70 3.99 4.72
CA ALA A 108 -4.27 3.68 4.72
C ALA A 108 -3.95 2.24 5.20
N ASP A 109 -4.73 1.66 6.12
CA ASP A 109 -4.52 0.28 6.58
C ASP A 109 -4.93 -0.74 5.50
N VAL A 110 -6.04 -0.48 4.80
CA VAL A 110 -6.47 -1.27 3.65
C VAL A 110 -5.41 -1.24 2.55
N ALA A 111 -4.90 -0.05 2.20
CA ALA A 111 -3.82 0.10 1.25
C ALA A 111 -2.49 -0.53 1.73
N GLY A 112 -2.20 -0.48 3.03
CA GLY A 112 -1.03 -1.11 3.64
C GLY A 112 -1.06 -2.64 3.59
N SER A 113 -2.25 -3.26 3.60
CA SER A 113 -2.42 -4.70 3.40
C SER A 113 -1.87 -5.16 2.05
N TRP A 114 -1.96 -4.34 1.00
CA TRP A 114 -1.36 -4.63 -0.30
C TRP A 114 0.17 -4.55 -0.27
N ALA A 115 0.74 -3.51 0.35
CA ALA A 115 2.18 -3.39 0.49
C ALA A 115 2.76 -4.64 1.17
N TYR A 116 2.11 -5.11 2.24
CA TYR A 116 2.49 -6.35 2.91
C TYR A 116 2.40 -7.59 2.01
N VAL A 117 1.33 -7.75 1.20
CA VAL A 117 1.20 -8.88 0.27
C VAL A 117 2.30 -8.83 -0.79
N LYS A 118 2.66 -7.66 -1.35
CA LYS A 118 3.79 -7.51 -2.28
C LYS A 118 5.13 -7.87 -1.65
N GLU A 119 5.36 -7.46 -0.41
CA GLU A 119 6.60 -7.76 0.34
C GLU A 119 6.70 -9.25 0.69
N THR A 120 5.57 -9.90 1.03
CA THR A 120 5.53 -11.27 1.54
C THR A 120 5.45 -12.32 0.43
N CYS A 121 4.60 -12.09 -0.56
CA CYS A 121 4.38 -13.03 -1.68
C CYS A 121 5.24 -12.70 -2.90
N GLY A 122 5.73 -11.47 -3.02
CA GLY A 122 6.37 -10.93 -4.22
C GLY A 122 5.41 -10.05 -5.05
N PRO A 123 5.92 -9.05 -5.78
CA PRO A 123 5.11 -7.98 -6.36
C PRO A 123 4.14 -8.45 -7.46
N SER A 124 4.44 -9.55 -8.15
CA SER A 124 3.61 -10.13 -9.21
C SER A 124 2.74 -11.30 -8.75
N LYS A 125 2.61 -11.55 -7.44
CA LYS A 125 1.79 -12.65 -6.91
C LYS A 125 0.42 -12.18 -6.44
N MET A 126 -0.62 -12.95 -6.78
CA MET A 126 -1.91 -12.84 -6.11
C MET A 126 -1.77 -13.26 -4.64
N GLY A 127 -2.71 -12.85 -3.81
CA GLY A 127 -2.68 -13.14 -2.39
C GLY A 127 -3.47 -12.14 -1.58
N TYR A 128 -3.66 -12.46 -0.31
CA TYR A 128 -4.41 -11.61 0.61
C TYR A 128 -3.76 -11.62 1.99
N ALA A 129 -4.04 -10.57 2.74
CA ALA A 129 -3.67 -10.45 4.14
C ALA A 129 -4.80 -9.75 4.91
N GLN A 130 -4.79 -9.98 6.22
CA GLN A 130 -5.68 -9.34 7.16
C GLN A 130 -5.39 -7.83 7.28
N VAL A 131 -6.44 -7.02 7.24
CA VAL A 131 -6.33 -5.57 7.41
C VAL A 131 -6.09 -5.26 8.89
N SER A 132 -4.91 -4.72 9.19
CA SER A 132 -4.49 -4.35 10.54
C SER A 132 -5.23 -3.09 11.04
N ASN A 133 -5.17 -2.84 12.36
CA ASN A 133 -5.81 -1.69 13.02
C ASN A 133 -7.34 -1.62 12.83
N GLY A 134 -7.97 -0.54 13.30
CA GLY A 134 -9.42 -0.34 13.21
C GLY A 134 -10.24 -1.35 14.03
N VAL A 135 -11.51 -1.51 13.66
CA VAL A 135 -12.47 -2.43 14.29
C VAL A 135 -12.92 -3.45 13.26
N GLY A 136 -13.01 -4.71 13.69
CA GLY A 136 -13.57 -5.80 12.91
C GLY A 136 -12.55 -6.63 12.15
N ASP A 137 -13.02 -7.78 11.69
CA ASP A 137 -12.21 -8.90 11.20
C ASP A 137 -12.27 -8.97 9.67
N TRP A 138 -11.34 -8.27 9.03
CA TRP A 138 -11.37 -7.99 7.59
C TRP A 138 -10.08 -8.45 6.90
N THR A 139 -10.21 -8.95 5.66
CA THR A 139 -9.09 -9.32 4.78
C THR A 139 -9.13 -8.45 3.53
N ALA A 140 -7.97 -8.02 3.02
CA ALA A 140 -7.83 -7.36 1.73
C ALA A 140 -6.74 -8.03 0.88
N GLY A 141 -6.89 -7.98 -0.44
CA GLY A 141 -5.96 -8.67 -1.32
C GLY A 141 -6.32 -8.62 -2.79
N TYR A 142 -5.71 -9.54 -3.53
CA TYR A 142 -5.71 -9.63 -4.98
C TYR A 142 -6.03 -11.05 -5.41
N ALA A 143 -6.93 -11.16 -6.37
CA ALA A 143 -7.34 -12.40 -6.99
C ALA A 143 -7.59 -12.16 -8.49
N SER A 144 -7.54 -13.22 -9.29
CA SER A 144 -8.03 -13.15 -10.67
C SER A 144 -9.50 -12.75 -10.67
N LYS A 145 -9.94 -12.08 -11.74
CA LYS A 145 -11.38 -11.80 -11.97
C LYS A 145 -12.25 -13.07 -12.09
N ASP A 146 -11.61 -14.22 -12.26
CA ASP A 146 -12.22 -15.54 -12.41
C ASP A 146 -12.04 -16.42 -11.14
N ASP A 147 -11.41 -15.90 -10.08
CA ASP A 147 -11.16 -16.61 -8.81
C ASP A 147 -12.31 -16.46 -7.79
N HIS A 148 -12.35 -17.35 -6.81
CA HIS A 148 -13.24 -17.26 -5.64
C HIS A 148 -12.56 -16.48 -4.50
N PHE A 149 -13.14 -15.36 -4.07
CA PHE A 149 -12.65 -14.58 -2.92
C PHE A 149 -13.81 -14.07 -2.04
N CYS A 150 -13.48 -13.51 -0.87
CA CYS A 150 -14.43 -13.32 0.23
C CYS A 150 -15.19 -14.61 0.54
N ASP A 151 -16.48 -14.71 0.25
CA ASP A 151 -17.27 -15.93 0.50
C ASP A 151 -18.09 -16.36 -0.74
N LYS A 152 -17.70 -15.91 -1.95
CA LYS A 152 -18.45 -16.16 -3.20
C LYS A 152 -17.56 -16.32 -4.43
N ASP A 153 -18.10 -16.98 -5.44
CA ASP A 153 -17.62 -16.93 -6.82
C ASP A 153 -17.71 -15.49 -7.33
N PHE A 154 -16.59 -14.90 -7.72
CA PHE A 154 -16.63 -13.62 -8.42
C PHE A 154 -16.73 -13.87 -9.93
N LYS A 155 -17.67 -13.18 -10.58
CA LYS A 155 -17.83 -13.17 -12.04
C LYS A 155 -18.12 -11.76 -12.48
N VAL A 156 -17.24 -11.20 -13.32
CA VAL A 156 -17.44 -9.87 -13.91
C VAL A 156 -18.39 -10.01 -15.10
N GLY A 157 -19.59 -9.41 -15.01
CA GLY A 157 -20.51 -9.28 -16.14
C GLY A 157 -21.44 -10.48 -16.36
N SER A 158 -22.19 -10.86 -15.34
CA SER A 158 -23.44 -11.64 -15.47
C SER A 158 -24.61 -10.75 -15.85
#